data_AF-A0A2A6K701-F1
#
_entry.id   AF-A0A2A6K701-F1
#
_cell.length_a   1.000
_cell.length_b   1.000
_cell.length_c   1.000
_cell.angle_alpha   90.00
_cell.angle_beta   90.00
_cell.angle_gamma   90.00
#
_symmetry.space_group_name_H-M   'P 1'
#
loop_
_entity.id
_entity.type
_entity.pdbx_description
1 polymer ?
#
loop_
_entity_poly.entity_id
_entity_poly.type
_entity_poly.pdbx_seq_one_letter_code
_entity_poly.pdbx_strand_id
1 'polypeptide(L)'
;MHLVQMFIPAASQVGIDAEELIATVQHEMTERFGGATAYLNSPAEGLWSNGAREEEDVVVVIEVMVDDLDRTWWHQYRRKLEQLLKQKELLVRALPVETL
;
A
#
# COMPACT_ATOMS: atom_id res chain seq x y z
N MET A 1 1.01 19.74 -1.99
CA MET A 1 1.41 18.41 -2.49
C MET A 1 1.68 17.47 -1.33
N HIS A 2 1.33 16.20 -1.51
CA HIS A 2 1.57 15.13 -0.53
C HIS A 2 2.10 13.88 -1.24
N LEU A 3 2.94 13.13 -0.54
CA LEU A 3 3.25 11.74 -0.85
C LEU A 3 2.27 10.85 -0.08
N VAL A 4 1.40 10.15 -0.79
CA VAL A 4 0.51 9.16 -0.20
C VAL A 4 1.15 7.78 -0.32
N GLN A 5 1.19 7.05 0.80
CA GLN A 5 1.76 5.70 0.87
C GLN A 5 0.69 4.73 1.39
N MET A 6 0.48 3.65 0.64
CA MET A 6 -0.43 2.55 0.98
C MET A 6 0.39 1.30 1.29
N PHE A 7 0.10 0.64 2.40
CA PHE A 7 0.86 -0.52 2.90
C PHE A 7 0.05 -1.79 2.68
N ILE A 8 0.32 -2.51 1.58
CA ILE A 8 -0.42 -3.69 1.15
C ILE A 8 0.30 -4.96 1.61
N PRO A 9 -0.33 -5.87 2.36
CA PRO A 9 0.29 -7.16 2.71
C PRO A 9 0.63 -7.96 1.45
N ALA A 10 1.85 -8.50 1.38
CA ALA A 10 2.27 -9.33 0.25
C ALA A 10 1.67 -10.75 0.33
N ALA A 11 1.47 -11.27 1.54
CA ALA A 11 0.79 -12.54 1.77
C ALA A 11 -0.73 -12.37 1.61
N SER A 12 -1.28 -13.01 0.58
CA SER A 12 -2.72 -13.00 0.34
C SER A 12 -3.41 -14.03 1.24
N GLN A 13 -4.20 -13.57 2.22
CA GLN A 13 -5.10 -14.44 2.99
C GLN A 13 -6.35 -14.87 2.21
N VAL A 14 -6.51 -14.41 0.96
CA VAL A 14 -7.78 -14.45 0.21
C VAL A 14 -7.66 -15.16 -1.14
N GLY A 15 -6.48 -15.64 -1.52
CA GLY A 15 -6.25 -16.27 -2.82
C GLY A 15 -6.27 -15.28 -3.99
N ILE A 16 -6.21 -13.98 -3.71
CA ILE A 16 -5.95 -12.92 -4.68
C ILE A 16 -4.45 -12.93 -4.97
N ASP A 17 -4.06 -12.90 -6.24
CA ASP A 17 -2.66 -12.71 -6.61
C ASP A 17 -2.23 -11.30 -6.20
N ALA A 18 -1.24 -11.21 -5.31
CA ALA A 18 -0.74 -9.94 -4.83
C ALA A 18 -0.20 -9.08 -5.98
N GLU A 19 0.41 -9.70 -6.98
CA GLU A 19 0.96 -9.02 -8.15
C GLU A 19 -0.16 -8.36 -8.99
N GLU A 20 -1.27 -9.08 -9.22
CA GLU A 20 -2.44 -8.55 -9.94
C GLU A 20 -3.09 -7.39 -9.19
N LEU A 21 -3.20 -7.50 -7.86
CA LEU A 21 -3.73 -6.42 -7.03
C LEU A 21 -2.84 -5.18 -7.09
N ILE A 22 -1.52 -5.34 -6.95
CA ILE A 22 -0.56 -4.24 -7.03
C ILE A 22 -0.65 -3.57 -8.40
N ALA A 23 -0.67 -4.35 -9.48
CA ALA A 23 -0.82 -3.83 -10.84
C ALA A 23 -2.14 -3.04 -11.01
N THR A 24 -3.24 -3.56 -10.47
CA THR A 24 -4.54 -2.87 -10.48
C THR A 24 -4.49 -1.54 -9.75
N VAL A 25 -3.91 -1.53 -8.53
CA VAL A 25 -3.78 -0.29 -7.75
C VAL A 25 -2.88 0.70 -8.48
N GLN A 26 -1.73 0.27 -9.01
CA GLN A 26 -0.84 1.14 -9.78
C GLN A 26 -1.53 1.75 -10.99
N HIS A 27 -2.33 0.96 -11.71
CA HIS A 27 -3.11 1.45 -12.85
C HIS A 27 -4.13 2.51 -12.42
N GLU A 28 -4.95 2.22 -11.40
CA GLU A 28 -5.95 3.16 -10.87
C GLU A 28 -5.30 4.48 -10.36
N MET A 29 -4.14 4.38 -9.71
CA MET A 29 -3.39 5.55 -9.24
C MET A 29 -2.80 6.35 -10.41
N THR A 30 -2.29 5.67 -11.44
CA THR A 30 -1.72 6.31 -12.63
C THR A 30 -2.80 7.03 -13.44
N GLU A 31 -3.96 6.41 -13.64
CA GLU A 31 -5.08 7.04 -14.34
C GLU A 31 -5.58 8.30 -13.62
N ARG A 32 -5.61 8.27 -12.29
CA ARG A 32 -6.15 9.38 -11.49
C ARG A 32 -5.15 10.49 -11.20
N PHE A 33 -3.90 10.14 -10.90
CA PHE A 33 -2.90 11.07 -10.37
C PHE A 33 -1.67 11.24 -11.26
N GLY A 34 -1.62 10.54 -12.41
CA GLY A 34 -0.53 10.68 -13.38
C GLY A 34 0.70 9.81 -13.10
N GLY A 35 0.73 9.08 -11.99
CA GLY A 35 1.77 8.08 -11.72
C GLY A 35 1.69 7.43 -10.35
N ALA A 36 2.23 6.22 -10.26
CA ALA A 36 2.44 5.50 -9.00
C ALA A 36 3.70 4.64 -9.08
N THR A 37 4.36 4.45 -7.94
CA THR A 37 5.50 3.53 -7.82
C THR A 37 5.19 2.51 -6.74
N ALA A 38 5.49 1.24 -6.98
CA ALA A 38 5.36 0.18 -5.99
C ALA A 38 6.74 -0.43 -5.73
N TYR A 39 7.05 -0.70 -4.48
CA TYR A 39 8.25 -1.44 -4.09
C TYR A 39 7.96 -2.36 -2.91
N LEU A 40 8.74 -3.43 -2.84
CA LEU A 40 8.73 -4.32 -1.70
C LEU A 40 9.41 -3.63 -0.51
N ASN A 41 8.69 -3.47 0.58
CA ASN A 41 9.24 -3.06 1.86
C ASN A 41 9.28 -4.28 2.77
N SER A 42 10.38 -5.04 2.68
CA SER A 42 10.70 -6.02 3.71
C SER A 42 11.26 -5.24 4.89
N PRO A 43 10.66 -5.30 6.10
CA PRO A 43 11.28 -4.74 7.28
C PRO A 43 12.68 -5.35 7.36
N ALA A 44 13.70 -4.48 7.30
CA ALA A 44 15.11 -4.83 7.18
C ALA A 44 15.45 -6.13 7.92
N GLU A 45 16.23 -7.02 7.29
CA GLU A 45 16.80 -8.23 7.91
C GLU A 45 17.27 -7.94 9.35
N GLY A 46 16.40 -8.23 10.31
CA GLY A 46 16.50 -7.69 11.65
C GLY A 46 16.17 -8.76 12.67
N LEU A 47 17.12 -9.68 12.87
CA LEU A 47 17.22 -10.58 14.03
C LEU A 47 15.88 -11.00 14.67
N TRP A 48 15.15 -11.89 14.01
CA TRP A 48 13.98 -12.54 14.61
C TRP A 48 14.39 -13.87 15.23
N SER A 49 15.02 -13.82 16.42
CA SER A 49 15.17 -15.00 17.26
C SER A 49 13.90 -15.16 18.10
N ASN A 50 12.97 -16.00 17.65
CA ASN A 50 12.20 -16.92 18.50
C ASN A 50 11.20 -17.73 17.66
N GLY A 51 11.73 -18.70 16.89
CA GLY A 51 11.23 -20.08 16.83
C GLY A 51 9.75 -20.39 16.60
N ALA A 52 8.89 -19.43 16.27
CA ALA A 52 7.50 -19.64 15.92
C ALA A 52 7.34 -19.28 14.45
N ARG A 53 6.69 -20.18 13.71
CA ARG A 53 6.33 -20.03 12.30
C ARG A 53 5.36 -18.84 12.19
N GLU A 54 5.88 -17.65 11.97
CA GLU A 54 5.09 -16.44 11.73
C GLU A 54 5.35 -16.04 10.27
N GLU A 55 4.29 -16.12 9.47
CA GLU A 55 4.25 -15.76 8.06
C GLU A 55 4.91 -14.39 7.87
N GLU A 56 5.87 -14.34 6.96
CA GLU A 56 6.70 -13.18 6.71
C GLU A 56 5.85 -11.89 6.59
N ASP A 57 6.10 -10.90 7.46
CA ASP A 57 5.51 -9.55 7.49
C ASP A 57 5.97 -8.69 6.28
N VAL A 58 5.94 -9.27 5.08
CA VAL A 58 6.34 -8.61 3.85
C VAL A 58 5.19 -7.72 3.40
N VAL A 59 5.47 -6.43 3.25
CA VAL A 59 4.51 -5.41 2.82
C VAL A 59 4.99 -4.78 1.53
N VAL A 60 4.09 -4.64 0.56
CA VAL A 60 4.31 -3.81 -0.62
C VAL A 60 3.83 -2.40 -0.32
N VAL A 61 4.71 -1.44 -0.51
CA VAL A 61 4.38 -0.02 -0.39
C VAL A 61 4.10 0.53 -1.78
N ILE A 62 2.92 1.13 -1.94
CA ILE A 62 2.55 1.87 -3.14
C ILE A 62 2.56 3.37 -2.82
N GLU A 63 3.32 4.11 -3.60
CA GLU A 63 3.55 5.54 -3.47
C GLU A 63 2.89 6.32 -4.61
N VAL A 64 2.23 7.41 -4.24
CA VAL A 64 1.53 8.30 -5.17
C VAL A 64 1.80 9.75 -4.77
N MET A 65 2.30 10.55 -5.70
CA MET A 65 2.43 11.99 -5.53
C MET A 65 1.10 12.65 -5.92
N VAL A 66 0.56 13.51 -5.05
CA VAL A 66 -0.69 14.23 -5.32
C VAL A 66 -0.55 15.71 -5.01
N ASP A 67 -1.05 16.58 -5.89
CA ASP A 67 -1.06 18.03 -5.68
C ASP A 67 -1.97 18.40 -4.50
N ASP A 68 -3.21 17.91 -4.56
CA ASP A 68 -4.26 18.11 -3.57
C ASP A 68 -4.71 16.78 -2.93
N LEU A 69 -4.82 16.79 -1.60
CA LEU A 69 -5.23 15.61 -0.85
C LEU A 69 -6.75 15.54 -0.69
N ASP A 70 -7.43 14.84 -1.61
CA ASP A 70 -8.84 14.48 -1.48
C ASP A 70 -9.03 13.37 -0.44
N ARG A 71 -9.19 13.76 0.83
CA ARG A 71 -9.36 12.84 1.96
C ARG A 71 -10.56 11.91 1.80
N THR A 72 -11.66 12.41 1.22
CA THR A 72 -12.88 11.61 1.05
C THR A 72 -12.62 10.45 0.09
N TRP A 73 -11.95 10.73 -1.03
CA TRP A 73 -11.58 9.70 -1.98
C TRP A 73 -10.61 8.68 -1.38
N TRP A 74 -9.56 9.13 -0.70
CA TRP A 74 -8.59 8.23 -0.07
C TRP A 74 -9.22 7.33 1.01
N HIS A 75 -10.15 7.86 1.80
CA HIS A 75 -10.91 7.05 2.77
C HIS A 75 -11.78 5.99 2.08
N GLN A 76 -12.48 6.34 1.01
CA GLN A 76 -13.30 5.38 0.25
C GLN A 76 -12.43 4.30 -0.40
N TYR A 77 -11.31 4.71 -1.00
CA TYR A 77 -10.37 3.82 -1.65
C TYR A 77 -9.74 2.84 -0.67
N ARG A 78 -9.28 3.33 0.50
CA ARG A 78 -8.79 2.50 1.60
C ARG A 78 -9.80 1.43 2.00
N ARG A 79 -11.09 1.80 2.15
CA ARG A 79 -12.15 0.85 2.52
C ARG A 79 -12.40 -0.21 1.45
N LYS A 80 -12.32 0.15 0.16
CA LYS A 80 -12.38 -0.83 -0.96
C LYS A 80 -11.25 -1.85 -0.83
N LEU A 81 -10.01 -1.40 -0.58
CA LEU A 81 -8.86 -2.28 -0.41
C LEU A 81 -8.98 -3.16 0.84
N GLU A 82 -9.41 -2.61 1.98
CA GLU A 82 -9.67 -3.36 3.21
C GLU A 82 -10.66 -4.52 2.97
N GLN A 83 -11.73 -4.27 2.21
CA GLN A 83 -12.71 -5.31 1.85
C GLN A 83 -12.11 -6.38 0.93
N LEU A 84 -11.37 -5.98 -0.10
CA LEU A 84 -10.73 -6.90 -1.05
C LEU A 84 -9.70 -7.80 -0.34
N LEU A 85 -8.88 -7.21 0.51
CA LEU A 85 -7.81 -7.89 1.25
C LEU A 85 -8.31 -8.62 2.50
N LYS A 86 -9.60 -8.49 2.85
CA LYS A 86 -10.19 -8.94 4.13
C LYS A 86 -9.40 -8.46 5.37
N GLN A 87 -8.87 -7.24 5.30
CA GLN A 87 -8.15 -6.60 6.39
C GLN A 87 -9.10 -5.74 7.22
N LYS A 88 -8.93 -5.76 8.55
CA LYS A 88 -9.70 -4.87 9.44
C LYS A 88 -9.30 -3.42 9.27
N GLU A 89 -8.01 -3.20 9.00
CA GLU A 89 -7.44 -1.87 8.82
C GLU A 89 -6.27 -1.95 7.85
N LEU A 90 -6.22 -1.02 6.90
CA LEU A 90 -5.09 -0.79 6.02
C LEU A 90 -4.41 0.52 6.40
N LEU A 91 -3.09 0.51 6.59
CA LEU A 91 -2.35 1.74 6.81
C LEU A 91 -2.24 2.51 5.49
N VAL A 92 -2.77 3.73 5.49
CA VAL A 92 -2.60 4.72 4.42
C VAL A 92 -2.18 6.03 5.09
N ARG A 93 -1.03 6.57 4.72
CA ARG A 93 -0.52 7.83 5.27
C ARG A 93 -0.22 8.83 4.17
N ALA A 94 -0.38 10.11 4.50
CA ALA A 94 -0.01 11.22 3.63
C ALA A 94 1.08 12.05 4.32
N LEU A 95 2.18 12.29 3.61
CA LEU A 95 3.29 13.12 4.08
C LEU A 95 3.32 14.41 3.25
N PRO A 96 3.42 15.60 3.86
CA PRO A 96 3.66 16.83 3.11
C PRO A 96 5.04 16.74 2.45
N VAL A 97 5.13 17.17 1.19
CA VAL A 97 6.37 17.14 0.41
C VAL A 97 6.52 18.42 -0.39
N GLU A 98 7.77 18.80 -0.64
CA GLU A 98 8.17 19.95 -1.45
C GLU A 98 8.93 19.43 -2.67
N THR A 99 8.61 19.96 -3.86
CA THR A 99 9.42 19.75 -5.06
C THR A 99 10.42 20.89 -5.18
N LEU A 100 11.69 20.57 -5.35
CA LEU A 100 12.78 21.54 -5.53
C LEU A 100 13.12 21.78 -7.00
#